data_AF-A0A6P5EGI0-F1
#
_entry.id   AF-A0A6P5EGI0-F1
#
_cell.length_a   1.000
_cell.length_b   1.000
_cell.length_c   1.000
_cell.angle_alpha   90.00
_cell.angle_beta   90.00
_cell.angle_gamma   90.00
#
_symmetry.space_group_name_H-M   'P 1'
#
loop_
_entity.id
_entity.type
_entity.pdbx_description
1 polymer ?
#
loop_
_entity_poly.entity_id
_entity_poly.type
_entity_poly.pdbx_seq_one_letter_code
_entity_poly.pdbx_strand_id
1 'polypeptide(L)'
;MERVPSSSSSDDDEDRRTLVPQNETKPPRRRCALEVGSDLAARIGRAASSSSSSSSGGSGLWYSKRYLLLAICLPLVLILVFFSLDLGRLFRRVSIIPVGGIPAGGGADRMREAELRALYLLRNQQFELRNLWNRTLLSARSPSYTPYNSSVSVPLEKFRLAMLKQIKLNREIQEALLSSHRFENTRLDPLNNNVGFDPSVLEFNVCQKVDKPAERRTIEWKPKKNRYLLAICLSGQMSNHLICLEKHMFFAALLDRVLILPSHVVDYQYERVLDIDHINRCFGRNIVVSFEEFRKMSKKKVHVDEFICYMASPPCFLDEEHIKRLKSLGISLGKIEAAWSEDVKLKEQEKRVADDIRSKFSSDVEVLAVGDLFYADVEEEWVMQPGGPLSHKCNTVIQPSRLIMLTAQRFVQTFLGSKFIALHFRRHGFLKFW
;
A
#
# COMPACT_ATOMS: atom_id res chain seq x y z
N MET A 1 36.45 -0.97 -37.38
CA MET A 1 35.10 -0.56 -37.83
C MET A 1 34.22 -1.78 -37.59
N GLU A 2 33.19 -1.81 -36.78
CA GLU A 2 32.24 -0.77 -36.31
C GLU A 2 32.01 -0.84 -34.80
N ARG A 3 31.62 0.30 -34.22
CA ARG A 3 31.24 0.49 -32.81
C ARG A 3 29.78 0.06 -32.62
N VAL A 4 29.49 -0.57 -31.49
CA VAL A 4 28.12 -0.73 -30.97
C VAL A 4 28.01 0.11 -29.68
N PRO A 5 26.94 0.91 -29.47
CA PRO A 5 26.88 1.89 -28.41
C PRO A 5 26.41 1.29 -27.08
N SER A 6 27.06 1.73 -26.00
CA SER A 6 26.65 1.60 -24.62
C SER A 6 25.49 2.55 -24.30
N SER A 7 24.37 2.04 -23.78
CA SER A 7 23.33 2.83 -23.11
C SER A 7 23.14 2.32 -21.68
N SER A 8 23.93 2.88 -20.75
CA SER A 8 23.67 2.84 -19.32
C SER A 8 22.62 3.90 -18.98
N SER A 9 21.45 3.49 -18.49
CA SER A 9 20.45 4.40 -17.93
C SER A 9 20.72 4.56 -16.45
N SER A 10 21.40 5.65 -16.09
CA SER A 10 21.67 6.10 -14.72
C SER A 10 20.56 7.06 -14.29
N ASP A 11 19.58 6.59 -13.52
CA ASP A 11 18.48 7.43 -12.99
C ASP A 11 18.59 7.66 -11.46
N ASP A 12 19.66 7.21 -10.80
CA ASP A 12 19.85 7.34 -9.34
C ASP A 12 20.66 8.58 -8.91
N ASP A 13 21.14 9.40 -9.86
CA ASP A 13 22.02 10.54 -9.56
C ASP A 13 21.26 11.87 -9.32
N GLU A 14 19.95 11.93 -9.55
CA GLU A 14 19.20 13.20 -9.48
C GLU A 14 18.68 13.55 -8.07
N ASP A 15 18.53 12.56 -7.18
CA ASP A 15 18.02 12.75 -5.81
C ASP A 15 19.07 13.23 -4.79
N ARG A 16 20.35 13.36 -5.19
CA ARG A 16 21.44 13.82 -4.30
C ARG A 16 21.64 15.33 -4.24
N ARG A 17 20.88 16.12 -5.00
CA ARG A 17 21.14 17.57 -5.17
C ARG A 17 20.51 18.50 -4.12
N THR A 18 19.92 18.00 -3.04
CA THR A 18 19.38 18.83 -1.95
C THR A 18 19.81 18.43 -0.54
N LEU A 19 21.00 17.83 -0.40
CA LEU A 19 21.61 17.61 0.92
C LEU A 19 22.62 18.70 1.25
N VAL A 20 22.34 19.40 2.35
CA VAL A 20 23.22 20.35 3.03
C VAL A 20 24.61 19.72 3.23
N PRO A 21 25.72 20.41 2.94
CA PRO A 21 27.05 19.84 3.14
C PRO A 21 27.32 19.63 4.64
N GLN A 22 27.52 18.38 5.06
CA GLN A 22 28.15 18.08 6.35
C GLN A 22 29.66 18.11 6.18
N ASN A 23 30.33 19.04 6.85
CA ASN A 23 31.76 18.94 7.12
C ASN A 23 31.97 19.23 8.61
N GLU A 24 32.57 18.28 9.33
CA GLU A 24 33.02 18.46 10.71
C GLU A 24 34.34 19.21 10.75
N THR A 25 34.46 20.32 11.51
CA THR A 25 35.57 20.57 12.45
C THR A 25 35.34 21.78 13.39
N LYS A 26 35.30 21.49 14.71
CA LYS A 26 35.56 22.29 15.95
C LYS A 26 34.84 23.64 16.26
N PRO A 27 34.58 23.94 17.57
CA PRO A 27 33.64 24.98 18.01
C PRO A 27 34.29 26.35 18.27
N PRO A 28 33.52 27.47 18.20
CA PRO A 28 33.29 28.23 19.43
C PRO A 28 31.95 29.01 19.55
N ARG A 29 31.56 29.19 20.83
CA ARG A 29 30.89 30.32 21.51
C ARG A 29 29.56 30.91 21.00
N ARG A 30 28.54 30.71 21.85
CA ARG A 30 27.43 31.59 22.26
C ARG A 30 27.25 32.90 21.46
N ARG A 31 26.09 33.03 20.79
CA ARG A 31 25.15 34.17 20.89
C ARG A 31 23.81 33.78 20.27
N CYS A 32 22.73 33.93 21.05
CA CYS A 32 21.36 33.98 20.56
C CYS A 32 21.12 35.33 19.86
N ALA A 33 20.52 35.34 18.68
CA ALA A 33 19.57 36.37 18.23
C ALA A 33 19.05 35.99 16.83
N LEU A 34 17.74 36.18 16.66
CA LEU A 34 16.97 35.98 15.45
C LEU A 34 17.00 37.31 14.67
N GLU A 35 17.60 37.36 13.48
CA GLU A 35 17.51 38.52 12.57
C GLU A 35 17.13 38.08 11.16
N VAL A 36 16.01 38.62 10.69
CA VAL A 36 15.50 38.57 9.31
C VAL A 36 15.92 39.87 8.65
N GLY A 37 16.73 39.81 7.59
CA GLY A 37 17.18 41.01 6.90
C GLY A 37 17.89 40.73 5.58
N SER A 38 17.17 41.01 4.49
CA SER A 38 17.64 41.55 3.20
C SER A 38 18.97 41.04 2.61
N ASP A 39 18.89 40.15 1.62
CA ASP A 39 19.95 39.99 0.62
C ASP A 39 19.38 39.53 -0.74
N LEU A 40 18.89 40.49 -1.54
CA LEU A 40 18.64 40.31 -2.97
C LEU A 40 18.98 41.60 -3.75
N ALA A 41 20.20 42.10 -3.55
CA ALA A 41 20.69 43.26 -4.30
C ALA A 41 22.21 43.21 -4.52
N ALA A 42 22.74 42.13 -5.10
CA ALA A 42 24.09 42.17 -5.66
C ALA A 42 24.34 40.97 -6.58
N ARG A 43 23.96 41.06 -7.86
CA ARG A 43 24.59 40.30 -8.98
C ARG A 43 24.00 40.70 -10.35
N ILE A 44 24.14 41.95 -10.75
CA ILE A 44 24.18 42.31 -12.18
C ILE A 44 25.30 43.33 -12.36
N GLY A 45 26.47 42.83 -12.72
CA GLY A 45 27.61 43.62 -13.11
C GLY A 45 28.59 42.75 -13.86
N ARG A 46 28.88 43.14 -15.11
CA ARG A 46 29.85 42.60 -16.08
C ARG A 46 29.32 41.57 -17.08
N ALA A 47 28.88 42.07 -18.22
CA ALA A 47 29.32 41.58 -19.53
C ALA A 47 28.98 42.64 -20.58
N ALA A 48 29.98 43.43 -20.97
CA ALA A 48 29.95 44.23 -22.19
C ALA A 48 30.71 43.48 -23.29
N SER A 49 30.37 43.85 -24.54
CA SER A 49 30.99 43.58 -25.84
C SER A 49 30.72 42.22 -26.52
N SER A 50 29.84 42.25 -27.54
CA SER A 50 30.26 42.25 -28.95
C SER A 50 29.09 42.49 -29.91
N SER A 51 29.23 43.53 -30.75
CA SER A 51 28.76 43.68 -32.15
C SER A 51 27.32 43.27 -32.53
N SER A 52 26.48 44.22 -32.98
CA SER A 52 26.43 44.74 -34.36
C SER A 52 25.11 45.49 -34.64
N SER A 53 25.25 46.66 -35.28
CA SER A 53 24.38 47.29 -36.28
C SER A 53 22.90 47.63 -36.01
N SER A 54 22.58 48.90 -36.31
CA SER A 54 21.29 49.48 -36.78
C SER A 54 20.10 49.42 -35.80
N SER A 55 19.24 50.41 -35.61
CA SER A 55 18.91 51.65 -36.32
C SER A 55 17.95 52.45 -35.43
N SER A 56 17.83 53.77 -35.67
CA SER A 56 16.73 54.69 -35.25
C SER A 56 16.43 54.78 -33.73
N GLY A 57 16.52 55.93 -33.08
CA GLY A 57 15.95 57.21 -33.50
C GLY A 57 14.54 57.37 -32.92
N GLY A 58 14.46 57.89 -31.69
CA GLY A 58 13.40 58.76 -31.17
C GLY A 58 11.93 58.28 -31.18
N SER A 59 11.37 58.05 -29.98
CA SER A 59 10.07 58.58 -29.52
C SER A 59 9.84 58.00 -28.12
N GLY A 60 9.62 58.80 -27.08
CA GLY A 60 8.57 59.80 -27.01
C GLY A 60 7.57 59.31 -25.97
N LEU A 61 7.89 59.62 -24.71
CA LEU A 61 6.98 59.63 -23.57
C LEU A 61 5.58 60.08 -24.02
N TRP A 62 4.59 59.18 -24.05
CA TRP A 62 3.15 59.48 -23.97
C TRP A 62 2.36 58.18 -23.70
N TYR A 63 2.65 57.53 -22.58
CA TYR A 63 1.75 56.49 -22.04
C TYR A 63 0.60 57.17 -21.28
N SER A 64 -0.59 57.05 -21.87
CA SER A 64 -1.76 57.82 -21.48
C SER A 64 -2.17 57.61 -20.02
N LYS A 65 -2.57 58.69 -19.32
CA LYS A 65 -3.16 58.67 -17.97
C LYS A 65 -4.33 57.69 -17.82
N ARG A 66 -4.92 57.22 -18.93
CA ARG A 66 -6.02 56.25 -18.97
C ARG A 66 -5.57 54.83 -18.64
N TYR A 67 -4.34 54.43 -18.97
CA TYR A 67 -3.83 53.09 -18.64
C TYR A 67 -3.39 52.95 -17.18
N LEU A 68 -2.90 54.04 -16.57
CA LEU A 68 -2.57 54.05 -15.14
C LEU A 68 -3.83 53.94 -14.27
N LEU A 69 -4.92 54.63 -14.66
CA LEU A 69 -6.22 54.51 -14.03
C LEU A 69 -6.80 53.10 -14.17
N LEU A 70 -6.67 52.48 -15.34
CA LEU A 70 -7.07 51.07 -15.54
C LEU A 70 -6.24 50.11 -14.68
N ALA A 71 -4.92 50.30 -14.59
CA ALA A 71 -4.05 49.44 -13.78
C ALA A 71 -4.34 49.52 -12.27
N ILE A 72 -4.86 50.65 -11.78
CA ILE A 72 -5.20 50.85 -10.37
C ILE A 72 -6.66 50.48 -10.08
N CYS A 73 -7.59 50.88 -10.94
CA CYS A 73 -9.02 50.64 -10.73
C CYS A 73 -9.43 49.19 -10.99
N LEU A 74 -8.79 48.49 -11.95
CA LEU A 74 -9.12 47.09 -12.26
C LEU A 74 -8.92 46.15 -11.06
N PRO A 75 -7.77 46.15 -10.34
CA PRO A 75 -7.62 45.29 -9.16
C PRO A 75 -8.56 45.68 -8.02
N LEU A 76 -8.87 46.96 -7.83
CA LEU A 76 -9.84 47.41 -6.82
C LEU A 76 -11.27 46.94 -7.13
N VAL A 77 -11.68 46.98 -8.40
CA VAL A 77 -12.98 46.44 -8.85
C VAL A 77 -13.00 44.92 -8.70
N LEU A 78 -11.91 44.22 -9.04
CA LEU A 78 -11.82 42.76 -8.84
C LEU A 78 -11.90 42.36 -7.36
N ILE A 79 -11.29 43.14 -6.47
CA ILE A 79 -11.40 42.94 -5.01
C ILE A 79 -12.85 43.19 -4.56
N LEU A 80 -13.47 44.29 -4.99
CA LEU A 80 -14.88 44.57 -4.67
C LEU A 80 -15.82 43.49 -5.20
N VAL A 81 -15.60 42.99 -6.42
CA VAL A 81 -16.38 41.89 -7.01
C VAL A 81 -16.12 40.59 -6.24
N PHE A 82 -14.88 40.30 -5.84
CA PHE A 82 -14.54 39.13 -5.02
C PHE A 82 -15.23 39.14 -3.64
N PHE A 83 -15.40 40.32 -3.03
CA PHE A 83 -16.09 40.47 -1.75
C PHE A 83 -17.62 40.66 -1.88
N SER A 84 -18.11 41.18 -3.01
CA SER A 84 -19.55 41.41 -3.26
C SER A 84 -20.25 40.20 -3.86
N LEU A 85 -19.53 39.40 -4.66
CA LEU A 85 -19.98 38.06 -5.02
C LEU A 85 -19.68 37.17 -3.83
N ASP A 86 -20.72 36.74 -3.14
CA ASP A 86 -20.68 35.70 -2.11
C ASP A 86 -20.25 34.36 -2.76
N LEU A 87 -18.97 34.26 -3.20
CA LEU A 87 -18.33 33.06 -3.71
C LEU A 87 -18.39 31.94 -2.64
N GLY A 88 -18.58 32.30 -1.37
CA GLY A 88 -18.92 31.40 -0.29
C GLY A 88 -20.19 30.57 -0.55
N ARG A 89 -21.18 31.09 -1.29
CA ARG A 89 -22.36 30.31 -1.74
C ARG A 89 -22.07 29.31 -2.86
N LEU A 90 -21.09 29.59 -3.72
CA LEU A 90 -20.67 28.65 -4.78
C LEU A 90 -19.84 27.50 -4.21
N PHE A 91 -18.99 27.77 -3.19
CA PHE A 91 -18.23 26.72 -2.49
C PHE A 91 -19.03 25.99 -1.39
N ARG A 92 -20.15 26.55 -0.92
CA ARG A 92 -21.11 25.81 -0.05
C ARG A 92 -21.79 24.63 -0.75
N ARG A 93 -21.87 24.60 -2.09
CA ARG A 93 -22.37 23.42 -2.84
C ARG A 93 -21.30 22.34 -3.09
N VAL A 94 -20.02 22.66 -2.88
CA VAL A 94 -18.90 21.72 -3.07
C VAL A 94 -18.32 21.24 -1.74
N SER A 95 -18.88 21.71 -0.61
CA SER A 95 -18.51 21.25 0.73
C SER A 95 -19.23 19.94 1.04
N ILE A 96 -18.55 18.82 0.80
CA ILE A 96 -18.89 17.52 1.38
C ILE A 96 -18.33 17.53 2.80
N ILE A 97 -19.17 17.14 3.78
CA ILE A 97 -18.97 17.09 5.24
C ILE A 97 -19.30 18.40 5.99
N PRO A 98 -20.55 18.55 6.50
CA PRO A 98 -20.82 19.51 7.55
C PRO A 98 -20.29 18.96 8.88
N VAL A 99 -19.25 19.61 9.41
CA VAL A 99 -18.86 19.48 10.81
C VAL A 99 -19.95 20.12 11.67
N GLY A 100 -20.67 19.28 12.41
CA GLY A 100 -21.34 19.62 13.67
C GLY A 100 -22.46 20.66 13.64
N GLY A 101 -23.71 20.15 13.69
CA GLY A 101 -24.72 20.75 14.57
C GLY A 101 -25.79 21.64 13.96
N ILE A 102 -26.59 21.15 13.00
CA ILE A 102 -28.01 21.55 12.81
C ILE A 102 -28.78 20.32 12.29
N PRO A 103 -29.90 19.89 12.92
CA PRO A 103 -30.66 18.73 12.46
C PRO A 103 -31.57 19.13 11.30
N ALA A 104 -31.02 19.10 10.08
CA ALA A 104 -31.81 19.16 8.86
C ALA A 104 -31.44 17.96 7.96
N GLY A 105 -32.28 16.92 7.99
CA GLY A 105 -32.36 15.94 6.90
C GLY A 105 -31.49 14.68 6.99
N GLY A 106 -31.45 13.99 8.14
CA GLY A 106 -30.77 12.68 8.26
C GLY A 106 -31.31 11.56 7.34
N GLY A 107 -32.48 11.75 6.71
CA GLY A 107 -33.01 10.82 5.71
C GLY A 107 -32.37 10.98 4.32
N ALA A 108 -32.04 12.21 3.90
CA ALA A 108 -31.53 12.47 2.55
C ALA A 108 -30.09 11.97 2.37
N ASP A 109 -29.24 12.15 3.38
CA ASP A 109 -27.85 11.66 3.34
C ASP A 109 -27.77 10.12 3.40
N ARG A 110 -28.67 9.47 4.15
CA ARG A 110 -28.78 8.00 4.23
C ARG A 110 -29.29 7.40 2.93
N MET A 111 -30.29 8.02 2.30
CA MET A 111 -30.77 7.61 0.98
C MET A 111 -29.66 7.76 -0.06
N ARG A 112 -28.93 8.87 -0.03
CA ARG A 112 -27.82 9.12 -0.97
C ARG A 112 -26.67 8.13 -0.80
N GLU A 113 -26.34 7.73 0.44
CA GLU A 113 -25.33 6.71 0.70
C GLU A 113 -25.78 5.31 0.25
N ALA A 114 -27.03 4.93 0.55
CA ALA A 114 -27.62 3.67 0.08
C ALA A 114 -27.66 3.59 -1.45
N GLU A 115 -28.01 4.70 -2.13
CA GLU A 115 -27.99 4.84 -3.59
C GLU A 115 -26.56 4.71 -4.15
N LEU A 116 -25.57 5.38 -3.56
CA LEU A 116 -24.18 5.29 -4.01
C LEU A 116 -23.61 3.87 -3.84
N ARG A 117 -23.93 3.21 -2.72
CA ARG A 117 -23.56 1.82 -2.46
C ARG A 117 -24.23 0.87 -3.46
N ALA A 118 -25.50 1.08 -3.76
CA ALA A 118 -26.22 0.32 -4.78
C ALA A 118 -25.63 0.54 -6.18
N LEU A 119 -25.28 1.78 -6.55
CA LEU A 119 -24.63 2.11 -7.82
C LEU A 119 -23.26 1.44 -7.96
N TYR A 120 -22.46 1.42 -6.89
CA TYR A 120 -21.18 0.71 -6.86
C TYR A 120 -21.36 -0.79 -7.09
N LEU A 121 -22.31 -1.42 -6.40
CA LEU A 121 -22.62 -2.85 -6.56
C LEU A 121 -23.14 -3.16 -7.97
N LEU A 122 -24.02 -2.32 -8.52
CA LEU A 122 -24.53 -2.44 -9.91
C LEU A 122 -23.40 -2.33 -10.94
N ARG A 123 -22.43 -1.43 -10.73
CA ARG A 123 -21.25 -1.31 -11.61
C ARG A 123 -20.39 -2.57 -11.56
N ASN A 124 -20.21 -3.15 -10.37
CA ASN A 124 -19.49 -4.41 -10.21
C ASN A 124 -20.22 -5.56 -10.92
N GLN A 125 -21.55 -5.61 -10.79
CA GLN A 125 -22.41 -6.55 -11.50
C GLN A 125 -22.25 -6.45 -13.03
N GLN A 126 -22.28 -5.22 -13.56
CA GLN A 126 -22.16 -4.97 -14.99
C GLN A 126 -20.81 -5.42 -15.53
N PHE A 127 -19.72 -5.18 -14.80
CA PHE A 127 -18.38 -5.61 -15.16
C PHE A 127 -18.29 -7.15 -15.21
N GLU A 128 -18.77 -7.82 -14.17
CA GLU A 128 -18.73 -9.27 -14.08
C GLU A 128 -19.62 -9.95 -15.13
N LEU A 129 -20.83 -9.44 -15.39
CA LEU A 129 -21.72 -9.92 -16.45
C LEU A 129 -21.12 -9.72 -17.84
N ARG A 130 -20.44 -8.60 -18.10
CA ARG A 130 -19.70 -8.38 -19.35
C ARG A 130 -18.55 -9.37 -19.52
N ASN A 131 -17.81 -9.64 -18.46
CA ASN A 131 -16.75 -10.65 -18.48
C ASN A 131 -17.31 -12.05 -18.73
N LEU A 132 -18.43 -12.41 -18.11
CA LEU A 132 -19.12 -13.68 -18.36
C LEU A 132 -19.61 -13.78 -19.80
N TRP A 133 -20.22 -12.72 -20.34
CA TRP A 133 -20.67 -12.65 -21.73
C TRP A 133 -19.51 -12.85 -22.72
N ASN A 134 -18.40 -12.15 -22.51
CA ASN A 134 -17.21 -12.28 -23.36
C ASN A 134 -16.62 -13.71 -23.32
N ARG A 135 -16.60 -14.34 -22.15
CA ARG A 135 -16.14 -15.74 -21.99
C ARG A 135 -17.06 -16.73 -22.72
N THR A 136 -18.37 -16.54 -22.64
CA THR A 136 -19.35 -17.37 -23.38
C THR A 136 -19.22 -17.18 -24.90
N LEU A 137 -19.01 -15.95 -25.37
CA LEU A 137 -18.89 -15.63 -26.80
C LEU A 137 -17.59 -16.19 -27.42
N LEU A 138 -16.50 -16.20 -26.65
CA LEU A 138 -15.22 -16.82 -27.05
C LEU A 138 -15.34 -18.35 -27.12
N SER A 139 -16.07 -18.97 -26.19
CA SER A 139 -16.30 -20.43 -26.19
C SER A 139 -17.21 -20.89 -27.35
N ALA A 140 -18.09 -20.02 -27.86
CA ALA A 140 -18.95 -20.32 -29.01
C ALA A 140 -18.23 -20.19 -30.37
N ARG A 141 -17.03 -19.57 -30.40
CA ARG A 141 -16.29 -19.27 -31.64
C ARG A 141 -15.25 -20.32 -32.04
N SER A 142 -15.11 -21.39 -31.27
CA SER A 142 -14.22 -22.51 -31.59
C SER A 142 -14.99 -23.80 -31.88
N PRO A 143 -15.41 -24.05 -33.14
CA PRO A 143 -15.83 -25.37 -33.55
C PRO A 143 -14.59 -26.18 -33.97
N SER A 144 -13.82 -26.73 -33.01
CA SER A 144 -12.83 -27.77 -33.33
C SER A 144 -13.50 -29.14 -33.17
N TYR A 145 -13.92 -29.71 -34.29
CA TYR A 145 -14.31 -31.11 -34.44
C TYR A 145 -13.21 -32.04 -33.90
N THR A 146 -13.51 -32.81 -32.85
CA THR A 146 -13.04 -34.20 -32.68
C THR A 146 -14.03 -34.97 -31.80
N PRO A 147 -14.35 -36.24 -32.11
CA PRO A 147 -15.30 -37.00 -31.33
C PRO A 147 -14.65 -37.78 -30.18
N TYR A 148 -15.41 -37.86 -29.10
CA TYR A 148 -15.44 -38.92 -28.08
C TYR A 148 -14.74 -38.67 -26.73
N ASN A 149 -15.64 -38.61 -25.74
CA ASN A 149 -15.57 -38.92 -24.31
C ASN A 149 -14.89 -37.97 -23.29
N SER A 150 -15.79 -37.51 -22.41
CA SER A 150 -15.63 -37.19 -20.99
C SER A 150 -15.29 -35.73 -20.64
N SER A 151 -16.23 -35.10 -19.91
CA SER A 151 -16.17 -33.81 -19.19
C SER A 151 -16.64 -32.51 -19.89
N VAL A 152 -17.81 -32.54 -20.55
CA VAL A 152 -18.53 -31.31 -20.97
C VAL A 152 -19.17 -30.54 -19.78
N SER A 153 -18.99 -31.00 -18.53
CA SER A 153 -19.64 -30.40 -17.34
C SER A 153 -18.92 -29.20 -16.73
N VAL A 154 -17.61 -29.03 -16.98
CA VAL A 154 -16.78 -28.00 -16.31
C VAL A 154 -17.14 -26.56 -16.71
N PRO A 155 -17.46 -26.24 -17.99
CA PRO A 155 -17.85 -24.87 -18.39
C PRO A 155 -19.23 -24.46 -17.86
N LEU A 156 -20.18 -25.40 -17.80
CA LEU A 156 -21.57 -25.14 -17.38
C LEU A 156 -21.67 -24.93 -15.87
N GLU A 157 -20.93 -25.69 -15.06
CA GLU A 157 -20.89 -25.50 -13.60
C GLU A 157 -20.19 -24.18 -13.21
N LYS A 158 -19.11 -23.81 -13.92
CA LYS A 158 -18.49 -22.48 -13.73
C LYS A 158 -19.46 -21.33 -14.08
N PHE A 159 -20.25 -21.49 -15.14
CA PHE A 159 -21.29 -20.53 -15.49
C PHE A 159 -22.40 -20.47 -14.43
N ARG A 160 -22.85 -21.63 -13.93
CA ARG A 160 -23.88 -21.73 -12.88
C ARG A 160 -23.44 -21.06 -11.58
N LEU A 161 -22.21 -21.30 -11.13
CA LEU A 161 -21.63 -20.66 -9.95
C LEU A 161 -21.49 -19.15 -10.14
N ALA A 162 -21.07 -18.69 -11.31
CA ALA A 162 -20.99 -17.28 -11.62
C ALA A 162 -22.37 -16.60 -11.64
N MET A 163 -23.38 -17.27 -12.20
CA MET A 163 -24.78 -16.80 -12.16
C MET A 163 -25.33 -16.73 -10.73
N LEU A 164 -25.06 -17.73 -9.89
CA LEU A 164 -25.44 -17.70 -8.47
C LEU A 164 -24.77 -16.54 -7.72
N LYS A 165 -23.51 -16.23 -8.04
CA LYS A 165 -22.81 -15.06 -7.50
C LYS A 165 -23.51 -13.75 -7.91
N GLN A 166 -23.98 -13.64 -9.15
CA GLN A 166 -24.76 -12.48 -9.60
C GLN A 166 -26.12 -12.37 -8.92
N ILE A 167 -26.80 -13.49 -8.68
CA ILE A 167 -28.09 -13.53 -7.96
C ILE A 167 -27.90 -13.08 -6.50
N LYS A 168 -26.83 -13.52 -5.84
CA LYS A 168 -26.48 -13.06 -4.49
C LYS A 168 -26.21 -11.55 -4.46
N LEU A 169 -25.50 -11.04 -5.45
CA LEU A 169 -25.18 -9.62 -5.56
C LEU A 169 -26.44 -8.75 -5.83
N ASN A 170 -27.40 -9.26 -6.61
CA ASN A 170 -28.73 -8.63 -6.75
C ASN A 170 -29.46 -8.48 -5.41
N ARG A 171 -29.37 -9.50 -4.54
CA ARG A 171 -29.96 -9.47 -3.20
C ARG A 171 -29.28 -8.43 -2.31
N GLU A 172 -27.95 -8.31 -2.39
CA GLU A 172 -27.19 -7.29 -1.66
C GLU A 172 -27.53 -5.86 -2.13
N ILE A 173 -27.78 -5.66 -3.43
CA ILE A 173 -28.28 -4.38 -3.98
C ILE A 173 -29.67 -4.05 -3.41
N GLN A 174 -30.59 -5.03 -3.39
CA GLN A 174 -31.93 -4.85 -2.84
C GLN A 174 -31.89 -4.52 -1.34
N GLU A 175 -31.08 -5.24 -0.57
CA GLU A 175 -30.93 -4.99 0.86
C GLU A 175 -30.30 -3.62 1.15
N ALA A 176 -29.31 -3.19 0.34
CA ALA A 176 -28.73 -1.85 0.44
C ALA A 176 -29.76 -0.75 0.16
N LEU A 177 -30.55 -0.87 -0.91
CA LEU A 177 -31.60 0.09 -1.28
C LEU A 177 -32.76 0.12 -0.26
N LEU A 178 -33.11 -1.01 0.34
CA LEU A 178 -34.21 -1.12 1.31
C LEU A 178 -33.80 -0.75 2.75
N SER A 179 -32.50 -0.71 3.04
CA SER A 179 -31.98 -0.37 4.37
C SER A 179 -32.34 1.05 4.83
N SER A 180 -32.52 1.99 3.89
CA SER A 180 -32.97 3.37 4.16
C SER A 180 -34.43 3.45 4.60
N HIS A 181 -35.26 2.46 4.25
CA HIS A 181 -36.71 2.45 4.48
C HIS A 181 -37.16 1.69 5.75
N ARG A 182 -36.26 0.98 6.44
CA ARG A 182 -36.62 0.12 7.58
C ARG A 182 -36.94 0.84 8.89
N PHE A 183 -36.72 2.15 9.00
CA PHE A 183 -36.93 2.90 10.25
C PHE A 183 -38.21 3.73 10.32
N GLU A 184 -39.04 3.76 9.27
CA GLU A 184 -40.26 4.57 9.27
C GLU A 184 -41.44 3.90 10.01
N ASN A 185 -41.32 2.63 10.39
CA ASN A 185 -42.34 1.89 11.15
C ASN A 185 -42.22 1.98 12.69
N THR A 186 -41.39 2.89 13.23
CA THR A 186 -41.28 3.09 14.70
C THR A 186 -41.68 4.52 15.11
N ARG A 187 -42.96 4.83 14.93
CA ARG A 187 -43.70 5.97 15.51
C ARG A 187 -45.16 5.49 15.57
N LEU A 188 -45.87 5.38 16.69
CA LEU A 188 -45.82 6.07 17.98
C LEU A 188 -46.38 5.13 19.06
N ASP A 189 -45.83 5.19 20.28
CA ASP A 189 -46.67 5.10 21.49
C ASP A 189 -46.21 6.20 22.45
N PRO A 190 -47.06 7.20 22.76
CA PRO A 190 -46.67 8.39 23.51
C PRO A 190 -46.95 8.18 24.99
N LEU A 191 -46.07 7.48 25.71
CA LEU A 191 -46.02 7.60 27.17
C LEU A 191 -44.69 7.08 27.71
N ASN A 192 -43.76 7.99 28.01
CA ASN A 192 -43.19 8.20 29.35
C ASN A 192 -41.93 9.06 29.19
N ASN A 193 -41.98 10.29 29.72
CA ASN A 193 -40.83 11.18 29.79
C ASN A 193 -39.83 10.65 30.82
N ASN A 194 -38.54 10.83 30.53
CA ASN A 194 -37.35 10.56 31.36
C ASN A 194 -36.59 9.25 31.06
N VAL A 195 -35.92 9.20 29.90
CA VAL A 195 -34.61 8.54 29.80
C VAL A 195 -33.70 9.46 29.00
N GLY A 196 -32.54 9.79 29.57
CA GLY A 196 -31.57 10.71 28.98
C GLY A 196 -31.20 10.32 27.55
N PHE A 197 -31.11 11.34 26.70
CA PHE A 197 -30.62 11.24 25.34
C PHE A 197 -29.13 10.85 25.38
N ASP A 198 -28.83 9.57 25.17
CA ASP A 198 -27.45 9.08 25.04
C ASP A 198 -26.90 9.47 23.65
N PRO A 199 -25.85 10.31 23.55
CA PRO A 199 -25.28 10.74 22.28
C PRO A 199 -24.59 9.61 21.48
N SER A 200 -24.53 8.39 22.02
CA SER A 200 -23.87 7.23 21.40
C SER A 200 -24.58 6.69 20.14
N VAL A 201 -25.83 7.07 19.89
CA VAL A 201 -26.64 6.54 18.75
C VAL A 201 -26.35 7.26 17.41
N LEU A 202 -25.48 8.29 17.41
CA LEU A 202 -25.16 9.12 16.24
C LEU A 202 -23.66 9.10 15.86
N GLU A 203 -22.93 8.03 16.19
CA GLU A 203 -21.62 7.76 15.58
C GLU A 203 -21.82 7.22 14.15
N PHE A 204 -21.74 8.13 13.17
CA PHE A 204 -21.57 7.77 11.77
C PHE A 204 -20.22 7.07 11.60
N ASN A 205 -20.25 5.74 11.52
CA ASN A 205 -19.08 4.89 11.28
C ASN A 205 -18.61 4.97 9.81
N VAL A 206 -18.13 6.13 9.38
CA VAL A 206 -17.54 6.33 8.04
C VAL A 206 -16.22 5.54 7.89
N CYS A 207 -15.60 5.14 9.00
CA CYS A 207 -14.46 4.22 9.05
C CYS A 207 -14.72 3.12 10.09
N GLN A 208 -15.52 2.10 9.74
CA GLN A 208 -15.73 0.98 10.64
C GLN A 208 -14.44 0.16 10.78
N LYS A 209 -14.01 -0.10 12.02
CA LYS A 209 -12.95 -1.09 12.27
C LYS A 209 -13.47 -2.45 11.82
N VAL A 210 -12.76 -3.09 10.90
CA VAL A 210 -13.09 -4.44 10.47
C VAL A 210 -12.66 -5.40 11.57
N ASP A 211 -13.63 -5.89 12.33
CA ASP A 211 -13.39 -6.91 13.35
C ASP A 211 -13.09 -8.27 12.71
N LYS A 212 -12.46 -9.14 13.49
CA LYS A 212 -12.09 -10.48 13.04
C LYS A 212 -13.33 -11.36 12.91
N PRO A 213 -13.63 -11.92 11.73
CA PRO A 213 -14.74 -12.85 11.59
C PRO A 213 -14.50 -14.11 12.42
N ALA A 214 -15.55 -14.62 13.06
CA ALA A 214 -15.49 -15.81 13.92
C ALA A 214 -15.14 -17.08 13.11
N GLU A 215 -15.60 -17.18 11.86
CA GLU A 215 -15.41 -18.33 10.96
C GLU A 215 -14.24 -18.13 9.99
N ARG A 216 -13.10 -17.66 10.47
CA ARG A 216 -11.91 -17.49 9.61
C ARG A 216 -11.17 -18.80 9.39
N ARG A 217 -10.80 -19.08 8.12
CA ARG A 217 -9.88 -20.18 7.78
C ARG A 217 -8.52 -19.83 8.38
N THR A 218 -7.96 -20.63 9.29
CA THR A 218 -6.64 -20.35 9.86
C THR A 218 -5.77 -21.59 9.90
N ILE A 219 -4.45 -21.38 9.83
CA ILE A 219 -3.44 -22.41 10.04
C ILE A 219 -2.73 -22.18 11.37
N GLU A 220 -2.53 -23.26 12.14
CA GLU A 220 -1.68 -23.21 13.31
C GLU A 220 -0.21 -23.34 12.90
N TRP A 221 0.63 -22.39 13.32
CA TRP A 221 2.05 -22.44 13.03
C TRP A 221 2.77 -23.31 14.06
N LYS A 222 3.13 -24.54 13.67
CA LYS A 222 3.87 -25.50 14.50
C LYS A 222 5.24 -25.85 13.91
N PRO A 223 6.26 -25.00 14.08
CA PRO A 223 7.58 -25.30 13.54
C PRO A 223 8.14 -26.64 14.03
N LYS A 224 8.68 -27.44 13.10
CA LYS A 224 9.51 -28.61 13.40
C LYS A 224 10.84 -28.15 14.01
N LYS A 225 11.38 -28.96 14.91
CA LYS A 225 12.66 -28.68 15.57
C LYS A 225 13.79 -28.58 14.53
N ASN A 226 14.61 -27.54 14.64
CA ASN A 226 15.75 -27.29 13.77
C ASN A 226 15.39 -27.18 12.27
N ARG A 227 14.18 -26.71 11.95
CA ARG A 227 13.76 -26.42 10.58
C ARG A 227 13.50 -24.94 10.45
N TYR A 228 14.23 -24.29 9.55
CA TYR A 228 14.21 -22.85 9.40
C TYR A 228 13.90 -22.45 7.95
N LEU A 229 13.24 -21.31 7.80
CA LEU A 229 13.00 -20.63 6.53
C LEU A 229 13.67 -19.27 6.59
N LEU A 230 14.70 -19.03 5.77
CA LEU A 230 15.32 -17.73 5.61
C LEU A 230 14.50 -16.89 4.62
N ALA A 231 13.97 -15.76 5.08
CA ALA A 231 13.25 -14.82 4.22
C ALA A 231 14.20 -13.98 3.37
N ILE A 232 13.81 -13.79 2.11
CA ILE A 232 14.48 -12.89 1.17
C ILE A 232 13.42 -11.93 0.62
N CYS A 233 13.56 -10.64 0.91
CA CYS A 233 12.68 -9.59 0.42
C CYS A 233 13.54 -8.45 -0.13
N LEU A 234 13.49 -8.21 -1.44
CA LEU A 234 14.39 -7.29 -2.14
C LEU A 234 13.63 -6.22 -2.94
N SER A 235 12.35 -6.48 -3.22
CA SER A 235 11.58 -5.69 -4.17
C SER A 235 10.91 -4.48 -3.52
N GLY A 236 11.42 -3.31 -3.84
CA GLY A 236 10.76 -2.02 -3.60
C GLY A 236 11.03 -1.43 -2.22
N GLN A 237 9.99 -0.91 -1.56
CA GLN A 237 10.12 -0.13 -0.32
C GLN A 237 9.55 -0.89 0.89
N MET A 238 9.68 -0.32 2.10
CA MET A 238 9.26 -0.93 3.36
C MET A 238 7.89 -1.63 3.31
N SER A 239 6.85 -1.01 2.71
CA SER A 239 5.53 -1.65 2.60
C SER A 239 5.56 -2.96 1.80
N ASN A 240 6.34 -3.01 0.71
CA ASN A 240 6.49 -4.22 -0.10
C ASN A 240 7.24 -5.30 0.67
N HIS A 241 8.27 -4.91 1.43
CA HIS A 241 9.02 -5.82 2.28
C HIS A 241 8.15 -6.39 3.41
N LEU A 242 7.26 -5.59 4.00
CA LEU A 242 6.30 -6.09 5.00
C LEU A 242 5.31 -7.08 4.39
N ILE A 243 4.77 -6.80 3.19
CA ILE A 243 3.91 -7.76 2.46
C ILE A 243 4.67 -9.04 2.13
N CYS A 244 5.93 -8.91 1.68
CA CYS A 244 6.81 -10.04 1.42
C CYS A 244 7.05 -10.87 2.71
N LEU A 245 7.29 -10.22 3.86
CA LEU A 245 7.43 -10.90 5.14
C LEU A 245 6.14 -11.60 5.58
N GLU A 246 4.97 -10.98 5.41
CA GLU A 246 3.68 -11.62 5.72
C GLU A 246 3.48 -12.90 4.90
N LYS A 247 3.85 -12.88 3.62
CA LYS A 247 3.84 -14.07 2.77
C LYS A 247 4.86 -15.11 3.23
N HIS A 248 6.06 -14.71 3.64
CA HIS A 248 7.04 -15.62 4.23
C HIS A 248 6.56 -16.23 5.55
N MET A 249 5.82 -15.47 6.38
CA MET A 249 5.19 -16.00 7.60
C MET A 249 4.15 -17.07 7.25
N PHE A 250 3.35 -16.84 6.20
CA PHE A 250 2.41 -17.84 5.70
C PHE A 250 3.11 -19.10 5.19
N PHE A 251 4.17 -18.96 4.38
CA PHE A 251 4.96 -20.09 3.88
C PHE A 251 5.63 -20.85 5.03
N ALA A 252 6.23 -20.16 5.99
CA ALA A 252 6.86 -20.79 7.15
C ALA A 252 5.84 -21.59 8.00
N ALA A 253 4.61 -21.08 8.13
CA ALA A 253 3.53 -21.81 8.78
C ALA A 253 3.05 -23.03 7.99
N LEU A 254 2.94 -22.93 6.66
CA LEU A 254 2.60 -24.08 5.81
C LEU A 254 3.66 -25.18 5.86
N LEU A 255 4.93 -24.81 5.92
CA LEU A 255 6.07 -25.72 5.84
C LEU A 255 6.56 -26.19 7.23
N ASP A 256 5.89 -25.78 8.31
CA ASP A 256 6.29 -26.06 9.68
C ASP A 256 7.76 -25.65 9.96
N ARG A 257 8.14 -24.42 9.60
CA ARG A 257 9.50 -23.88 9.78
C ARG A 257 9.49 -22.64 10.67
N VAL A 258 10.57 -22.42 11.43
CA VAL A 258 10.82 -21.14 12.10
C VAL A 258 11.28 -20.13 11.05
N LEU A 259 10.68 -18.95 11.01
CA LEU A 259 11.06 -17.89 10.10
C LEU A 259 12.29 -17.14 10.62
N ILE A 260 13.33 -17.04 9.80
CA ILE A 260 14.50 -16.20 10.05
C ILE A 260 14.32 -14.89 9.29
N LEU A 261 14.28 -13.78 10.02
CA LEU A 261 14.34 -12.45 9.42
C LEU A 261 15.77 -12.15 8.95
N PRO A 262 15.96 -11.59 7.74
CA PRO A 262 17.28 -11.33 7.22
C PRO A 262 18.02 -10.27 8.03
N SER A 263 19.36 -10.29 7.96
CA SER A 263 20.21 -9.29 8.60
C SER A 263 20.12 -7.94 7.87
N HIS A 264 20.34 -6.87 8.63
CA HIS A 264 20.41 -5.50 8.13
C HIS A 264 21.51 -5.25 7.06
N VAL A 265 22.42 -6.20 6.87
CA VAL A 265 23.45 -6.15 5.81
C VAL A 265 22.84 -6.50 4.44
N VAL A 266 21.80 -7.32 4.42
CA VAL A 266 21.13 -7.78 3.19
C VAL A 266 19.84 -7.01 2.95
N ASP A 267 19.11 -6.68 4.01
CA ASP A 267 17.80 -6.05 3.96
C ASP A 267 17.64 -5.00 5.09
N TYR A 268 16.43 -4.57 5.41
CA TYR A 268 16.13 -3.66 6.50
C TYR A 268 16.51 -4.22 7.87
N GLN A 269 16.84 -3.31 8.79
CA GLN A 269 17.01 -3.64 10.20
C GLN A 269 15.65 -3.83 10.89
N TYR A 270 15.02 -4.98 10.66
CA TYR A 270 13.67 -5.27 11.14
C TYR A 270 13.50 -5.14 12.65
N GLU A 271 14.51 -5.49 13.46
CA GLU A 271 14.48 -5.34 14.93
C GLU A 271 14.23 -3.90 15.41
N ARG A 272 14.58 -2.89 14.59
CA ARG A 272 14.31 -1.48 14.92
C ARG A 272 12.87 -1.07 14.59
N VAL A 273 12.26 -1.74 13.62
CA VAL A 273 10.95 -1.38 13.06
C VAL A 273 9.83 -2.23 13.65
N LEU A 274 10.06 -3.52 13.89
CA LEU A 274 9.09 -4.51 14.29
C LEU A 274 9.36 -5.02 15.71
N ASP A 275 8.30 -5.29 16.47
CA ASP A 275 8.37 -5.95 17.77
C ASP A 275 8.34 -7.49 17.59
N ILE A 276 9.51 -8.09 17.37
CA ILE A 276 9.65 -9.55 17.14
C ILE A 276 9.16 -10.35 18.35
N ASP A 277 9.45 -9.86 19.57
CA ASP A 277 9.00 -10.52 20.79
C ASP A 277 7.47 -10.54 20.88
N HIS A 278 6.80 -9.47 20.45
CA HIS A 278 5.34 -9.45 20.35
C HIS A 278 4.83 -10.48 19.37
N ILE A 279 5.42 -10.60 18.19
CA ILE A 279 5.07 -11.65 17.22
C ILE A 279 5.13 -13.01 17.91
N ASN A 280 6.25 -13.38 18.52
CA ASN A 280 6.40 -14.66 19.22
C ASN A 280 5.39 -14.84 20.37
N ARG A 281 5.13 -13.80 21.17
CA ARG A 281 4.10 -13.82 22.23
C ARG A 281 2.71 -14.07 21.66
N CYS A 282 2.38 -13.56 20.47
CA CYS A 282 1.08 -13.77 19.82
C CYS A 282 0.81 -15.23 19.45
N PHE A 283 1.86 -16.00 19.16
CA PHE A 283 1.76 -17.43 18.88
C PHE A 283 2.08 -18.32 20.10
N GLY A 284 2.58 -17.71 21.18
CA GLY A 284 2.93 -18.41 22.42
C GLY A 284 4.17 -19.30 22.31
N ARG A 285 4.99 -19.10 21.27
CA ARG A 285 6.20 -19.88 20.97
C ARG A 285 7.12 -19.09 20.05
N ASN A 286 8.39 -19.52 19.96
CA ASN A 286 9.39 -18.88 19.10
C ASN A 286 9.21 -19.36 17.65
N ILE A 287 8.48 -18.59 16.85
CA ILE A 287 8.24 -18.85 15.43
C ILE A 287 9.04 -17.93 14.51
N VAL A 288 9.47 -16.77 15.00
CA VAL A 288 10.28 -15.80 14.28
C VAL A 288 11.53 -15.52 15.09
N VAL A 289 12.68 -15.50 14.42
CA VAL A 289 13.98 -15.14 15.01
C VAL A 289 14.72 -14.20 14.08
N SER A 290 15.57 -13.34 14.63
CA SER A 290 16.49 -12.57 13.79
C SER A 290 17.66 -13.43 13.30
N PHE A 291 18.30 -13.01 12.21
CA PHE A 291 19.48 -13.69 11.70
C PHE A 291 20.61 -13.76 12.76
N GLU A 292 20.80 -12.69 13.51
CA GLU A 292 21.82 -12.57 14.55
C GLU A 292 21.56 -13.53 15.71
N GLU A 293 20.30 -13.71 16.12
CA GLU A 293 19.88 -14.71 17.09
C GLU A 293 20.07 -16.13 16.57
N PHE A 294 19.61 -16.40 15.36
CA PHE A 294 19.76 -17.70 14.71
C PHE A 294 21.25 -18.10 14.61
N ARG A 295 22.11 -17.18 14.20
CA ARG A 295 23.56 -17.41 14.11
C ARG A 295 24.18 -17.75 15.47
N LYS A 296 23.75 -17.08 16.55
CA LYS A 296 24.20 -17.41 17.92
C LYS A 296 23.75 -18.81 18.35
N MET A 297 22.54 -19.23 17.96
CA MET A 297 22.00 -20.55 18.27
C MET A 297 22.71 -21.67 17.48
N SER A 298 22.97 -21.46 16.19
CA SER A 298 23.56 -22.47 15.29
C SER A 298 25.02 -22.81 15.64
N LYS A 299 25.78 -21.85 16.22
CA LYS A 299 27.22 -21.97 16.54
C LYS A 299 28.14 -22.38 15.37
N LYS A 300 27.59 -22.56 14.17
CA LYS A 300 28.27 -22.97 12.93
C LYS A 300 28.09 -21.90 11.86
N LYS A 301 28.85 -22.03 10.76
CA LYS A 301 28.57 -21.26 9.55
C LYS A 301 27.18 -21.64 9.05
N VAL A 302 26.37 -20.65 8.70
CA VAL A 302 25.03 -20.87 8.18
C VAL A 302 25.16 -21.40 6.76
N HIS A 303 24.59 -22.58 6.51
CA HIS A 303 24.47 -23.15 5.18
C HIS A 303 23.00 -23.13 4.79
N VAL A 304 22.69 -22.51 3.65
CA VAL A 304 21.38 -22.61 3.01
C VAL A 304 21.44 -23.80 2.08
N ASP A 305 20.81 -24.90 2.48
CA ASP A 305 20.86 -26.16 1.76
C ASP A 305 20.14 -26.04 0.40
N GLU A 306 18.97 -25.41 0.42
CA GLU A 306 18.11 -25.20 -0.75
C GLU A 306 17.69 -23.74 -0.84
N PHE A 307 17.78 -23.18 -2.05
CA PHE A 307 17.28 -21.85 -2.35
C PHE A 307 16.31 -21.95 -3.52
N ILE A 308 15.03 -21.71 -3.26
CA ILE A 308 13.97 -21.82 -4.27
C ILE A 308 13.39 -20.44 -4.62
N CYS A 309 13.46 -20.05 -5.89
CA CYS A 309 12.80 -18.87 -6.43
C CYS A 309 11.31 -19.14 -6.66
N TYR A 310 10.42 -18.30 -6.14
CA TYR A 310 8.99 -18.40 -6.45
C TYR A 310 8.68 -17.92 -7.87
N MET A 311 9.03 -16.66 -8.20
CA MET A 311 8.60 -16.00 -9.44
C MET A 311 9.70 -15.88 -10.50
N ALA A 312 10.93 -15.63 -10.07
CA ALA A 312 12.00 -15.22 -10.98
C ALA A 312 12.86 -16.41 -11.40
N SER A 313 13.43 -16.31 -12.61
CA SER A 313 14.59 -17.14 -12.94
C SER A 313 15.64 -16.98 -11.84
N PRO A 314 16.33 -18.08 -11.45
CA PRO A 314 17.56 -17.97 -10.69
C PRO A 314 18.44 -16.88 -11.29
N PRO A 315 18.91 -15.91 -10.47
CA PRO A 315 19.02 -15.95 -9.01
C PRO A 315 17.89 -15.26 -8.20
N CYS A 316 16.62 -15.31 -8.62
CA CYS A 316 15.48 -14.80 -7.83
C CYS A 316 15.51 -13.29 -7.50
N PHE A 317 15.93 -12.43 -8.43
CA PHE A 317 16.23 -11.00 -8.20
C PHE A 317 17.43 -10.73 -7.27
N LEU A 318 18.20 -11.74 -6.86
CA LEU A 318 19.48 -11.52 -6.19
C LEU A 318 20.55 -11.13 -7.22
N ASP A 319 20.86 -9.84 -7.30
CA ASP A 319 22.05 -9.40 -8.01
C ASP A 319 23.35 -9.87 -7.31
N GLU A 320 24.48 -9.63 -7.97
CA GLU A 320 25.78 -10.00 -7.42
C GLU A 320 26.10 -9.32 -6.08
N GLU A 321 25.57 -8.13 -5.84
CA GLU A 321 25.82 -7.37 -4.62
C GLU A 321 25.11 -8.03 -3.44
N HIS A 322 23.83 -8.39 -3.60
CA HIS A 322 23.07 -9.10 -2.58
C HIS A 322 23.68 -10.48 -2.28
N ILE A 323 24.17 -11.19 -3.30
CA ILE A 323 24.90 -12.46 -3.10
C ILE A 323 26.20 -12.23 -2.32
N LYS A 324 26.96 -11.16 -2.62
CA LYS A 324 28.18 -10.80 -1.87
C LYS A 324 27.86 -10.45 -0.42
N ARG A 325 26.76 -9.71 -0.16
CA ARG A 325 26.27 -9.36 1.19
C ARG A 325 25.85 -10.59 1.99
N LEU A 326 25.16 -11.56 1.37
CA LEU A 326 24.85 -12.84 2.01
C LEU A 326 26.13 -13.60 2.39
N LYS A 327 27.09 -13.70 1.46
CA LYS A 327 28.36 -14.40 1.71
C LYS A 327 29.21 -13.72 2.79
N SER A 328 29.20 -12.38 2.89
CA SER A 328 29.95 -11.64 3.91
C SER A 328 29.44 -11.90 5.34
N LEU A 329 28.16 -12.29 5.48
CA LEU A 329 27.58 -12.74 6.75
C LEU A 329 28.00 -14.17 7.13
N GLY A 330 28.81 -14.84 6.31
CA GLY A 330 29.21 -16.23 6.49
C GLY A 330 28.13 -17.22 6.07
N ILE A 331 27.16 -16.78 5.25
CA ILE A 331 26.13 -17.65 4.67
C ILE A 331 26.71 -18.28 3.40
N SER A 332 26.73 -19.61 3.38
CA SER A 332 26.98 -20.36 2.15
C SER A 332 25.64 -20.70 1.49
N LEU A 333 25.53 -20.45 0.19
CA LEU A 333 24.33 -20.70 -0.59
C LEU A 333 24.51 -22.00 -1.38
N GLY A 334 23.55 -22.91 -1.26
CA GLY A 334 23.39 -24.05 -2.13
C GLY A 334 22.94 -23.65 -3.53
N LYS A 335 22.43 -24.62 -4.29
CA LYS A 335 21.93 -24.37 -5.65
C LYS A 335 20.65 -23.53 -5.59
N ILE A 336 20.61 -22.48 -6.41
CA ILE A 336 19.42 -21.64 -6.58
C ILE A 336 18.59 -22.22 -7.73
N GLU A 337 17.35 -22.60 -7.44
CA GLU A 337 16.46 -23.26 -8.38
C GLU A 337 15.11 -22.53 -8.51
N ALA A 338 14.47 -22.63 -9.67
CA ALA A 338 13.11 -22.14 -9.84
C ALA A 338 12.09 -23.13 -9.24
N ALA A 339 11.07 -22.62 -8.55
CA ALA A 339 9.92 -23.42 -8.12
C ALA A 339 9.21 -24.02 -9.34
N TRP A 340 8.92 -23.19 -10.33
CA TRP A 340 8.29 -23.61 -11.59
C TRP A 340 9.12 -23.05 -12.74
N SER A 341 9.83 -23.93 -13.43
CA SER A 341 10.73 -23.56 -14.54
C SER A 341 9.98 -23.00 -15.76
N GLU A 342 8.72 -23.42 -15.90
CA GLU A 342 7.74 -23.02 -16.89
C GLU A 342 7.31 -21.56 -16.72
N ASP A 343 7.17 -21.09 -15.48
CA ASP A 343 6.68 -19.75 -15.14
C ASP A 343 7.73 -18.66 -15.43
N VAL A 344 9.00 -19.03 -15.51
CA VAL A 344 10.12 -18.11 -15.79
C VAL A 344 9.92 -17.33 -17.10
N LYS A 345 9.17 -17.90 -18.05
CA LYS A 345 8.90 -17.30 -19.37
C LYS A 345 7.51 -16.68 -19.48
N LEU A 346 6.65 -16.86 -18.49
CA LEU A 346 5.28 -16.36 -18.51
C LEU A 346 5.25 -14.90 -18.03
N LYS A 347 4.42 -14.07 -18.69
CA LYS A 347 4.20 -12.68 -18.29
C LYS A 347 3.22 -12.55 -17.12
N GLU A 348 2.37 -13.56 -16.92
CA GLU A 348 1.36 -13.62 -15.86
C GLU A 348 1.55 -14.92 -15.08
N GLN A 349 1.47 -14.83 -13.75
CA GLN A 349 1.67 -15.98 -12.87
C GLN A 349 0.40 -16.80 -12.78
N GLU A 350 0.55 -18.12 -12.71
CA GLU A 350 -0.54 -18.97 -12.27
C GLU A 350 -0.79 -18.77 -10.78
N LYS A 351 -2.06 -18.63 -10.42
CA LYS A 351 -2.48 -18.61 -9.03
C LYS A 351 -2.17 -19.97 -8.40
N ARG A 352 -1.38 -19.97 -7.32
CA ARG A 352 -1.02 -21.21 -6.61
C ARG A 352 -1.88 -21.38 -5.37
N VAL A 353 -2.29 -22.62 -5.11
CA VAL A 353 -2.98 -22.98 -3.87
C VAL A 353 -1.99 -23.45 -2.82
N ALA A 354 -2.41 -23.50 -1.55
CA ALA A 354 -1.52 -23.87 -0.45
C ALA A 354 -0.88 -25.27 -0.63
N ASP A 355 -1.58 -26.20 -1.29
CA ASP A 355 -1.06 -27.55 -1.56
C ASP A 355 0.04 -27.56 -2.63
N ASP A 356 0.00 -26.64 -3.60
CA ASP A 356 1.10 -26.46 -4.57
C ASP A 356 2.36 -25.98 -3.84
N ILE A 357 2.19 -25.07 -2.89
CA ILE A 357 3.30 -24.57 -2.06
C ILE A 357 3.87 -25.69 -1.20
N ARG A 358 3.01 -26.45 -0.53
CA ARG A 358 3.46 -27.61 0.27
C ARG A 358 4.20 -28.61 -0.59
N SER A 359 3.65 -29.01 -1.73
CA SER A 359 4.30 -30.03 -2.58
C SER A 359 5.65 -29.56 -3.14
N LYS A 360 5.78 -28.28 -3.50
CA LYS A 360 7.01 -27.76 -4.12
C LYS A 360 8.10 -27.37 -3.13
N PHE A 361 7.74 -26.83 -1.98
CA PHE A 361 8.69 -26.28 -1.00
C PHE A 361 8.86 -27.17 0.24
N SER A 362 8.16 -28.31 0.33
CA SER A 362 8.41 -29.28 1.39
C SER A 362 9.77 -29.94 1.19
N SER A 363 10.70 -29.57 2.06
CA SER A 363 12.01 -30.20 2.15
C SER A 363 12.33 -30.51 3.61
N ASP A 364 13.18 -31.51 3.83
CA ASP A 364 13.74 -31.90 5.13
C ASP A 364 15.15 -31.35 5.33
N VAL A 365 15.49 -30.23 4.68
CA VAL A 365 16.74 -29.49 4.95
C VAL A 365 16.66 -28.64 6.22
N GLU A 366 17.81 -28.33 6.83
CA GLU A 366 17.88 -27.50 8.04
C GLU A 366 17.45 -26.07 7.72
N VAL A 367 18.07 -25.45 6.71
CA VAL A 367 17.76 -24.07 6.29
C VAL A 367 17.32 -24.06 4.83
N LEU A 368 16.05 -23.76 4.64
CA LEU A 368 15.47 -23.45 3.33
C LEU A 368 15.48 -21.93 3.14
N ALA A 369 15.87 -21.43 1.98
CA ALA A 369 15.62 -20.05 1.58
C ALA A 369 14.58 -20.02 0.46
N VAL A 370 13.65 -19.08 0.56
CA VAL A 370 12.71 -18.78 -0.53
C VAL A 370 13.01 -17.37 -0.99
N GLY A 371 13.05 -17.18 -2.32
CA GLY A 371 13.29 -15.89 -2.94
C GLY A 371 12.14 -14.90 -2.69
N ASP A 372 12.24 -13.72 -3.30
CA ASP A 372 11.25 -12.66 -3.11
C ASP A 372 9.81 -13.12 -3.36
N LEU A 373 8.95 -12.94 -2.35
CA LEU A 373 7.53 -13.32 -2.37
C LEU A 373 6.59 -12.12 -2.57
N PHE A 374 7.09 -10.89 -2.71
CA PHE A 374 6.24 -9.70 -2.82
C PHE A 374 5.15 -9.86 -3.90
N TYR A 375 5.54 -10.35 -5.08
CA TYR A 375 4.63 -10.58 -6.20
C TYR A 375 3.88 -11.91 -6.20
N ALA A 376 4.15 -12.81 -5.24
CA ALA A 376 3.57 -14.15 -5.26
C ALA A 376 2.04 -14.14 -5.15
N ASP A 377 1.33 -14.68 -6.15
CA ASP A 377 -0.13 -14.85 -6.13
C ASP A 377 -0.50 -16.22 -5.52
N VAL A 378 -0.62 -16.26 -4.19
CA VAL A 378 -0.97 -17.45 -3.41
C VAL A 378 -2.15 -17.16 -2.50
N GLU A 379 -3.25 -17.89 -2.69
CA GLU A 379 -4.42 -17.90 -1.79
C GLU A 379 -4.84 -16.48 -1.33
N GLU A 380 -4.90 -15.52 -2.25
CA GLU A 380 -5.07 -14.09 -1.96
C GLU A 380 -6.23 -13.81 -0.99
N GLU A 381 -7.39 -14.43 -1.21
CA GLU A 381 -8.57 -14.28 -0.34
C GLU A 381 -8.32 -14.76 1.10
N TRP A 382 -7.51 -15.80 1.26
CA TRP A 382 -7.17 -16.37 2.57
C TRP A 382 -6.06 -15.56 3.25
N VAL A 383 -5.02 -15.16 2.52
CA VAL A 383 -3.89 -14.40 3.04
C VAL A 383 -4.32 -12.98 3.44
N MET A 384 -5.17 -12.35 2.65
CA MET A 384 -5.61 -10.96 2.85
C MET A 384 -6.85 -10.83 3.74
N GLN A 385 -7.40 -11.93 4.27
CA GLN A 385 -8.57 -11.87 5.13
C GLN A 385 -8.31 -11.04 6.42
N PRO A 386 -9.35 -10.42 7.01
CA PRO A 386 -9.21 -9.70 8.27
C PRO A 386 -8.64 -10.58 9.40
N GLY A 387 -7.55 -10.12 10.02
CA GLY A 387 -6.83 -10.86 11.04
C GLY A 387 -5.87 -11.93 10.52
N GLY A 388 -5.69 -12.05 9.20
CA GLY A 388 -4.67 -12.88 8.55
C GLY A 388 -4.96 -14.40 8.56
N PRO A 389 -4.14 -15.18 7.84
CA PRO A 389 -4.33 -16.63 7.67
C PRO A 389 -3.81 -17.44 8.87
N LEU A 390 -3.05 -16.82 9.78
CA LEU A 390 -2.37 -17.50 10.86
C LEU A 390 -3.21 -17.49 12.15
N SER A 391 -3.22 -18.62 12.87
CA SER A 391 -3.90 -18.72 14.16
C SER A 391 -3.03 -18.12 15.28
N HIS A 392 -3.52 -17.07 15.94
CA HIS A 392 -2.84 -16.35 17.02
C HIS A 392 -3.85 -15.66 17.96
N LYS A 393 -3.40 -15.31 19.17
CA LYS A 393 -4.26 -14.67 20.20
C LYS A 393 -4.30 -13.14 20.17
N CYS A 394 -3.32 -12.48 19.54
CA CYS A 394 -3.25 -11.01 19.51
C CYS A 394 -4.25 -10.38 18.54
N ASN A 395 -4.65 -9.13 18.74
CA ASN A 395 -5.41 -8.37 17.76
C ASN A 395 -4.60 -8.12 16.48
N THR A 396 -3.38 -7.62 16.63
CA THR A 396 -2.44 -7.36 15.54
C THR A 396 -1.14 -8.13 15.81
N VAL A 397 -0.67 -8.89 14.82
CA VAL A 397 0.59 -9.68 14.95
C VAL A 397 1.80 -8.82 14.68
N ILE A 398 1.83 -8.12 13.55
CA ILE A 398 2.93 -7.25 13.18
C ILE A 398 2.65 -5.86 13.73
N GLN A 399 3.44 -5.43 14.70
CA GLN A 399 3.34 -4.10 15.29
C GLN A 399 4.69 -3.39 15.26
N PRO A 400 4.68 -2.04 15.24
CA PRO A 400 5.92 -1.28 15.34
C PRO A 400 6.66 -1.58 16.65
N SER A 401 7.98 -1.43 16.62
CA SER A 401 8.80 -1.56 17.82
C SER A 401 8.34 -0.64 18.94
N ARG A 402 8.63 -1.00 20.20
CA ARG A 402 8.26 -0.20 21.38
C ARG A 402 8.72 1.25 21.25
N LEU A 403 9.90 1.49 20.67
CA LEU A 403 10.41 2.84 20.45
C LEU A 403 9.52 3.66 19.51
N ILE A 404 9.10 3.08 18.38
CA ILE A 404 8.20 3.74 17.42
C ILE A 404 6.85 4.01 18.09
N MET A 405 6.29 3.02 18.78
CA MET A 405 5.02 3.16 19.48
C MET A 405 5.04 4.29 20.52
N LEU A 406 6.06 4.33 21.38
CA LEU A 406 6.20 5.38 22.41
C LEU A 406 6.43 6.75 21.79
N THR A 407 7.19 6.82 20.70
CA THR A 407 7.43 8.09 19.98
C THR A 407 6.14 8.61 19.37
N ALA A 408 5.37 7.74 18.70
CA ALA A 408 4.08 8.09 18.13
C ALA A 408 3.09 8.54 19.22
N GLN A 409 3.02 7.84 20.35
CA GLN A 409 2.17 8.21 21.49
C GLN A 409 2.52 9.60 22.03
N ARG A 410 3.81 9.89 22.23
CA ARG A 410 4.26 11.22 22.71
C ARG A 410 3.95 12.31 21.69
N PHE A 411 4.15 12.04 20.40
CA PHE A 411 3.81 12.98 19.35
C PHE A 411 2.31 13.32 19.35
N VAL A 412 1.45 12.29 19.41
CA VAL A 412 0.00 12.45 19.48
C VAL A 412 -0.39 13.26 20.73
N GLN A 413 0.13 12.88 21.91
CA GLN A 413 -0.15 13.57 23.17
C GLN A 413 0.27 15.04 23.16
N THR A 414 1.39 15.36 22.52
CA THR A 414 1.95 16.72 22.52
C THR A 414 1.29 17.62 21.48
N PHE A 415 1.05 17.11 20.27
CA PHE A 415 0.71 17.95 19.11
C PHE A 415 -0.71 17.76 18.57
N LEU A 416 -1.32 16.59 18.76
CA LEU A 416 -2.59 16.24 18.10
C LEU A 416 -3.77 16.14 19.07
N GLY A 417 -3.52 15.70 20.32
CA GLY A 417 -4.56 15.38 21.28
C GLY A 417 -5.26 14.05 20.99
N SER A 418 -6.35 13.76 21.71
CA SER A 418 -7.06 12.47 21.64
C SER A 418 -7.99 12.33 20.43
N LYS A 419 -8.32 13.44 19.75
CA LYS A 419 -9.21 13.48 18.60
C LYS A 419 -8.50 14.13 17.43
N PHE A 420 -8.04 13.32 16.49
CA PHE A 420 -7.37 13.80 15.29
C PHE A 420 -7.74 12.92 14.09
N ILE A 421 -7.54 13.46 12.89
CA ILE A 421 -7.67 12.73 11.63
C ILE A 421 -6.26 12.63 11.03
N ALA A 422 -5.84 11.41 10.69
CA ALA A 422 -4.59 11.18 9.98
C ALA A 422 -4.87 10.93 8.49
N LEU A 423 -4.20 11.70 7.63
CA LEU A 423 -4.29 11.58 6.18
C LEU A 423 -2.90 11.29 5.61
N HIS A 424 -2.76 10.21 4.85
CA HIS A 424 -1.51 9.85 4.19
C HIS A 424 -1.53 10.29 2.72
N PHE A 425 -0.80 11.37 2.41
CA PHE A 425 -0.68 11.90 1.05
C PHE A 425 0.58 11.37 0.37
N ARG A 426 0.43 10.47 -0.60
CA ARG A 426 1.54 9.98 -1.45
C ARG A 426 1.52 10.70 -2.80
N ARG A 427 2.42 11.67 -2.98
CA ARG A 427 2.39 12.61 -4.12
C ARG A 427 3.38 12.30 -5.25
N HIS A 428 4.51 11.65 -4.98
CA HIS A 428 5.58 11.42 -5.95
C HIS A 428 5.74 9.92 -6.28
N GLY A 429 6.16 9.59 -7.50
CA GLY A 429 6.36 8.22 -7.99
C GLY A 429 5.10 7.47 -8.43
N PHE A 430 3.93 7.73 -7.84
CA PHE A 430 2.68 7.01 -8.20
C PHE A 430 2.02 7.51 -9.49
N LEU A 431 2.13 8.83 -9.79
CA LEU A 431 1.47 9.46 -10.94
C LEU A 431 2.08 9.10 -12.31
N LYS A 432 3.23 8.39 -12.34
CA LYS A 432 3.87 7.95 -13.59
C LYS A 432 3.31 6.62 -14.12
N PHE A 433 2.50 5.91 -13.35
CA PHE A 433 1.98 4.57 -13.69
C PHE A 433 0.51 4.57 -14.16
N TRP A 434 -0.05 5.74 -14.44
CA TRP A 434 -1.43 5.93 -14.92
C TRP A 434 -1.48 6.69 -16.23
#